data_AF-A0A520JAQ4-F1
#
_entry.id   AF-A0A520JAQ4-F1
#
_cell.length_a   1.000
_cell.length_b   1.000
_cell.length_c   1.000
_cell.angle_alpha   90.00
_cell.angle_beta   90.00
_cell.angle_gamma   90.00
#
_symmetry.space_group_name_H-M   'P 1'
#
loop_
_entity.id
_entity.type
_entity.pdbx_description
1 polymer ?
#
loop_
_entity_poly.entity_id
_entity_poly.type
_entity_poly.pdbx_seq_one_letter_code
_entity_poly.pdbx_strand_id
1 'polypeptide(L)'
;YARFLRKMAEADGTTRIEGRIAQVELNGESGDIAALTLDSGARIEGDLFLDCTGFRALLIEQALHAGFDDWTHFLPCDSAIAVQTESVRPALPYTRAIAHDAGWQWRIPLQHRTGNGIVYCSRYLDHDAALERLLGTVEGPTLTEPNRIRFVTGARRQQWHRNCVAIGLSGGFMEPLESTSIHLIQRAILRLLRMFPSAGISPRDVAEFNEQQHTDMLQIRDFLILHYKATNRRDSAFWRQCASMPVPDSLAHKIALFRETGRVFRKNDELFAENSWVQVMLGQGIVPESYHPIATKMRDDELVRLLGGLRDTTNATVDALPDHAAYVAHYCSTAPSASAGSPHLG
;
A
#
# COMPACT_ATOMS: atom_id res chain seq x y z
N TYR A 1 0.09 -14.08 -8.38
CA TYR A 1 1.12 -14.16 -7.33
C TYR A 1 0.77 -15.15 -6.22
N ALA A 2 -0.33 -14.99 -5.47
CA ALA A 2 -0.71 -15.92 -4.38
C ALA A 2 -0.70 -17.43 -4.76
N ARG A 3 -1.27 -17.80 -5.92
CA ARG A 3 -1.22 -19.18 -6.44
C ARG A 3 0.20 -19.71 -6.66
N PHE A 4 1.14 -18.84 -7.06
CA PHE A 4 2.55 -19.20 -7.25
C PHE A 4 3.23 -19.47 -5.90
N LEU A 5 3.05 -18.56 -4.94
CA LEU A 5 3.60 -18.73 -3.59
C LEU A 5 3.03 -19.95 -2.87
N ARG A 6 1.74 -20.26 -3.06
CA ARG A 6 1.13 -21.47 -2.53
C ARG A 6 1.85 -22.73 -3.01
N LYS A 7 2.14 -22.85 -4.31
CA LYS A 7 2.85 -24.01 -4.87
C LYS A 7 4.24 -24.19 -4.24
N MET A 8 4.94 -23.08 -4.02
CA MET A 8 6.24 -23.08 -3.36
C MET A 8 6.11 -23.55 -1.90
N ALA A 9 5.19 -22.96 -1.14
CA ALA A 9 4.98 -23.30 0.26
C ALA A 9 4.54 -24.77 0.46
N GLU A 10 3.64 -25.29 -0.39
CA GLU A 10 3.22 -26.70 -0.36
C GLU A 10 4.40 -27.64 -0.70
N ALA A 11 5.29 -27.25 -1.62
CA ALA A 11 6.50 -28.02 -1.94
C ALA A 11 7.51 -28.03 -0.78
N ASP A 12 7.55 -26.97 0.03
CA ASP A 12 8.38 -26.86 1.23
C ASP A 12 7.72 -27.46 2.49
N GLY A 13 6.60 -28.17 2.34
CA GLY A 13 5.95 -28.94 3.42
C GLY A 13 4.79 -28.24 4.14
N THR A 14 4.31 -27.10 3.64
CA THR A 14 3.11 -26.45 4.20
C THR A 14 1.85 -27.26 3.89
N THR A 15 1.10 -27.62 4.93
CA THR A 15 -0.21 -28.28 4.77
C THR A 15 -1.32 -27.26 4.52
N ARG A 16 -2.06 -27.43 3.42
CA ARG A 16 -3.28 -26.66 3.18
C ARG A 16 -4.51 -27.43 3.64
N ILE A 17 -5.28 -26.81 4.54
CA ILE A 17 -6.62 -27.25 4.91
C ILE A 17 -7.62 -26.25 4.32
N GLU A 18 -8.56 -26.74 3.50
CA GLU A 18 -9.65 -25.93 2.96
C GLU A 18 -10.83 -25.95 3.93
N GLY A 19 -11.41 -24.79 4.17
CA GLY A 19 -12.56 -24.64 5.05
C GLY A 19 -12.70 -23.21 5.58
N ARG A 20 -13.85 -22.93 6.18
CA ARG A 20 -14.14 -21.67 6.86
C ARG A 20 -13.97 -21.88 8.36
N ILE A 21 -13.34 -20.91 9.03
CA ILE A 21 -13.22 -20.90 10.49
C ILE A 21 -14.60 -20.54 11.07
N ALA A 22 -15.14 -21.45 11.87
CA ALA A 22 -16.40 -21.28 12.60
C ALA A 22 -16.16 -20.60 13.96
N GLN A 23 -15.11 -21.03 14.66
CA GLN A 23 -14.80 -20.59 16.02
C GLN A 23 -13.29 -20.50 16.25
N VAL A 24 -12.90 -19.50 17.04
CA VAL A 24 -11.56 -19.37 17.62
C VAL A 24 -11.66 -19.78 19.08
N GLU A 25 -10.92 -20.80 19.48
CA GLU A 25 -10.89 -21.29 20.86
C GLU A 25 -9.75 -20.62 21.62
N LEU A 26 -10.07 -20.02 22.76
CA LEU A 26 -9.08 -19.42 23.65
C LEU A 26 -8.82 -20.35 24.84
N ASN A 27 -7.57 -20.43 25.26
CA ASN A 27 -7.19 -21.08 26.50
C ASN A 27 -7.69 -20.23 27.69
N GLY A 28 -8.46 -20.84 28.60
CA GLY A 28 -9.14 -20.12 29.69
C GLY A 28 -8.23 -19.53 30.77
N GLU A 29 -6.98 -19.99 30.88
CA GLU A 29 -6.02 -19.52 31.89
C GLU A 29 -5.10 -18.44 31.31
N SER A 30 -4.46 -18.74 30.17
CA SER A 30 -3.54 -17.82 29.52
C SER A 30 -4.27 -16.71 28.77
N GLY A 31 -5.38 -17.03 28.09
CA GLY A 31 -6.06 -16.17 27.12
C GLY A 31 -5.50 -16.25 25.71
N ASP A 32 -4.57 -17.17 25.45
CA ASP A 32 -3.98 -17.41 24.13
C ASP A 32 -4.92 -18.20 23.23
N ILE A 33 -4.74 -18.13 21.90
CA ILE A 33 -5.49 -18.97 20.97
C ILE A 33 -5.00 -20.42 21.14
N ALA A 34 -5.91 -21.33 21.45
CA ALA A 34 -5.62 -22.75 21.57
C ALA A 34 -5.83 -23.50 20.25
N ALA A 35 -6.91 -23.17 19.53
CA ALA A 35 -7.27 -23.84 18.28
C ALA A 35 -8.22 -23.02 17.40
N LEU A 36 -8.28 -23.41 16.13
CA LEU A 36 -9.32 -22.99 15.19
C LEU A 36 -10.23 -24.18 14.91
N THR A 37 -11.54 -23.99 15.07
CA THR A 37 -12.54 -24.98 14.68
C THR A 37 -13.20 -24.55 13.38
N LEU A 38 -13.16 -25.42 12.37
CA LEU A 38 -13.75 -25.17 11.06
C LEU A 38 -15.24 -25.52 11.04
N ASP A 39 -15.97 -25.02 10.04
CA ASP A 39 -17.40 -25.38 9.82
C ASP A 39 -17.61 -26.91 9.66
N SER A 40 -16.57 -27.65 9.27
CA SER A 40 -16.59 -29.12 9.19
C SER A 40 -16.50 -29.82 10.55
N GLY A 41 -16.27 -29.08 11.64
CA GLY A 41 -15.95 -29.62 12.97
C GLY A 41 -14.47 -30.02 13.14
N ALA A 42 -13.64 -29.88 12.10
CA ALA A 42 -12.21 -30.11 12.23
C ALA A 42 -11.58 -29.07 13.15
N ARG A 43 -10.83 -29.54 14.16
CA ARG A 43 -10.11 -28.70 15.12
C ARG A 43 -8.62 -28.69 14.81
N ILE A 44 -8.07 -27.50 14.63
CA ILE A 44 -6.67 -27.26 14.27
C ILE A 44 -5.99 -26.51 15.42
N GLU A 45 -5.12 -27.22 16.15
CA GLU A 45 -4.29 -26.64 17.20
C GLU A 45 -3.04 -25.98 16.60
N GLY A 46 -2.43 -25.09 17.37
CA GLY A 46 -1.16 -24.47 17.01
C GLY A 46 -0.59 -23.63 18.16
N ASP A 47 0.72 -23.42 18.14
CA ASP A 47 1.41 -22.62 19.17
C ASP A 47 1.45 -21.14 18.81
N LEU A 48 1.48 -20.80 17.51
CA LEU A 48 1.51 -19.45 16.96
C LEU A 48 0.55 -19.35 15.77
N PHE A 49 -0.31 -18.34 15.79
CA PHE A 49 -1.31 -18.09 14.74
C PHE A 49 -0.97 -16.83 13.95
N LEU A 50 -1.05 -16.91 12.62
CA LEU A 50 -0.92 -15.75 11.74
C LEU A 50 -2.31 -15.34 11.26
N ASP A 51 -2.80 -14.18 11.71
CA ASP A 51 -4.07 -13.65 11.24
C ASP A 51 -3.88 -13.03 9.86
N CYS A 52 -4.25 -13.78 8.82
CA CYS A 52 -4.32 -13.34 7.43
C CYS A 52 -5.79 -13.20 6.95
N THR A 53 -6.76 -13.04 7.86
CA THR A 53 -8.20 -13.13 7.55
C THR A 53 -8.81 -11.86 6.92
N GLY A 54 -7.96 -10.94 6.49
CA GLY A 54 -8.38 -9.71 5.83
C GLY A 54 -8.91 -8.67 6.83
N PHE A 55 -9.77 -7.76 6.34
CA PHE A 55 -10.43 -6.74 7.16
C PHE A 55 -11.25 -7.30 8.34
N ARG A 56 -11.63 -8.58 8.29
CA ARG A 56 -12.36 -9.23 9.37
C ARG A 56 -11.55 -9.31 10.65
N ALA A 57 -10.22 -9.44 10.56
CA ALA A 57 -9.31 -9.55 11.70
C ALA A 57 -9.85 -10.56 12.75
N LEU A 58 -10.23 -11.75 12.26
CA LEU A 58 -10.98 -12.74 13.02
C LEU A 58 -10.25 -13.18 14.28
N LEU A 59 -8.92 -13.24 14.24
CA LEU A 59 -8.12 -13.70 15.36
C LEU A 59 -7.70 -12.51 16.21
N ILE A 60 -6.97 -11.56 15.61
CA ILE A 60 -6.32 -10.48 16.36
C ILE A 60 -7.33 -9.50 16.98
N GLU A 61 -8.48 -9.28 16.32
CA GLU A 61 -9.48 -8.34 16.79
C GLU A 61 -10.71 -9.04 17.36
N GLN A 62 -11.37 -9.91 16.58
CA GLN A 62 -12.66 -10.46 17.03
C GLN A 62 -12.50 -11.40 18.23
N ALA A 63 -11.43 -12.19 18.29
CA ALA A 63 -11.15 -13.08 19.40
C ALA A 63 -10.29 -12.43 20.49
N LEU A 64 -9.25 -11.67 20.11
CA LEU A 64 -8.24 -11.17 21.04
C LEU A 64 -8.37 -9.68 21.41
N HIS A 65 -9.24 -8.93 20.75
CA HIS A 65 -9.53 -7.52 21.06
C HIS A 65 -8.28 -6.61 21.14
N ALA A 66 -7.33 -6.79 20.22
CA ALA A 66 -6.09 -6.01 20.19
C ALA A 66 -6.30 -4.50 19.95
N GLY A 67 -7.47 -4.08 19.47
CA GLY A 67 -7.88 -2.69 19.30
C GLY A 67 -7.38 -2.07 18.00
N PHE A 68 -8.05 -0.99 17.58
CA PHE A 68 -7.81 -0.29 16.32
C PHE A 68 -7.72 1.22 16.52
N ASP A 69 -6.76 1.85 15.86
CA ASP A 69 -6.64 3.29 15.75
C ASP A 69 -7.17 3.75 14.39
N ASP A 70 -8.30 4.45 14.41
CA ASP A 70 -8.94 5.02 13.23
C ASP A 70 -8.21 6.31 12.79
N TRP A 71 -7.76 6.34 11.54
CA TRP A 71 -7.05 7.47 10.92
C TRP A 71 -7.86 8.15 9.82
N THR A 72 -9.16 7.90 9.72
CA THR A 72 -10.07 8.49 8.71
C THR A 72 -10.11 10.02 8.77
N HIS A 73 -9.79 10.61 9.93
CA HIS A 73 -9.69 12.06 10.10
C HIS A 73 -8.49 12.67 9.34
N PHE A 74 -7.45 11.88 9.06
CA PHE A 74 -6.31 12.29 8.23
C PHE A 74 -6.40 11.80 6.78
N LEU A 75 -6.90 10.58 6.57
CA LEU A 75 -7.04 9.94 5.26
C LEU A 75 -8.52 9.65 5.01
N PRO A 76 -9.26 10.60 4.40
CA PRO A 76 -10.73 10.61 4.43
C PRO A 76 -11.40 9.61 3.49
N CYS A 77 -10.67 9.07 2.50
CA CYS A 77 -11.20 8.07 1.58
C CYS A 77 -11.51 6.77 2.33
N ASP A 78 -12.64 6.14 1.98
CA ASP A 78 -13.19 5.00 2.72
C ASP A 78 -13.79 3.92 1.80
N SER A 79 -13.76 4.17 0.49
CA SER A 79 -14.41 3.33 -0.51
C SER A 79 -13.55 3.23 -1.76
N ALA A 80 -13.65 2.10 -2.44
CA ALA A 80 -13.06 1.92 -3.76
C ALA A 80 -13.94 1.08 -4.68
N ILE A 81 -13.73 1.25 -5.98
CA ILE A 81 -14.28 0.37 -7.02
C ILE A 81 -13.11 -0.10 -7.89
N ALA A 82 -12.97 -1.40 -8.08
CA ALA A 82 -11.92 -1.99 -8.90
C ALA A 82 -12.51 -2.71 -10.12
N VAL A 83 -11.89 -2.55 -11.28
CA VAL A 83 -12.30 -3.22 -12.53
C VAL A 83 -11.08 -3.53 -13.39
N GLN A 84 -11.10 -4.66 -14.10
CA GLN A 84 -10.08 -4.98 -15.10
C GLN A 84 -10.58 -4.63 -16.50
N THR A 85 -9.70 -4.10 -17.35
CA THR A 85 -9.99 -3.89 -18.77
C THR A 85 -8.97 -4.59 -19.66
N GLU A 86 -9.35 -4.86 -20.90
CA GLU A 86 -8.40 -5.30 -21.93
C GLU A 86 -7.30 -4.26 -22.15
N SER A 87 -6.09 -4.72 -22.48
CA SER A 87 -5.02 -3.81 -22.89
C SER A 87 -5.28 -3.28 -24.29
N VAL A 88 -5.38 -1.96 -24.43
CA VAL A 88 -5.57 -1.28 -25.72
C VAL A 88 -4.28 -0.73 -26.33
N ARG A 89 -3.15 -0.86 -25.61
CA ARG A 89 -1.84 -0.34 -26.00
C ARG A 89 -0.71 -1.05 -25.22
N PRO A 90 0.56 -0.91 -25.64
CA PRO A 90 1.69 -1.41 -24.88
C PRO A 90 1.69 -0.91 -23.42
N ALA A 91 2.07 -1.79 -22.49
CA ALA A 91 2.14 -1.47 -21.07
C ALA A 91 3.16 -0.36 -20.80
N LEU A 92 2.74 0.68 -20.08
CA LEU A 92 3.63 1.76 -19.64
C LEU A 92 4.39 1.31 -18.38
N PRO A 93 5.67 1.69 -18.22
CA PRO A 93 6.49 1.27 -17.08
C PRO A 93 6.25 2.12 -15.81
N TYR A 94 4.99 2.51 -15.56
CA TYR A 94 4.59 3.25 -14.37
C TYR A 94 3.11 3.06 -14.05
N THR A 95 2.77 3.20 -12.76
CA THR A 95 1.39 3.33 -12.29
C THR A 95 0.93 4.77 -12.44
N ARG A 96 -0.33 4.99 -12.83
CA ARG A 96 -0.94 6.32 -12.78
C ARG A 96 -1.82 6.45 -11.55
N ALA A 97 -1.64 7.53 -10.79
CA ALA A 97 -2.58 8.00 -9.78
C ALA A 97 -3.18 9.33 -10.26
N ILE A 98 -4.49 9.36 -10.49
CA ILE A 98 -5.18 10.47 -11.15
C ILE A 98 -6.17 11.09 -10.18
N ALA A 99 -5.88 12.29 -9.68
CA ALA A 99 -6.75 13.00 -8.75
C ALA A 99 -8.06 13.46 -9.39
N HIS A 100 -9.18 13.18 -8.72
CA HIS A 100 -10.53 13.62 -9.07
C HIS A 100 -11.02 14.68 -8.08
N ASP A 101 -12.31 14.99 -8.07
CA ASP A 101 -12.95 15.94 -7.17
C ASP A 101 -13.07 15.45 -5.72
N ALA A 102 -13.22 14.13 -5.49
CA ALA A 102 -13.45 13.55 -4.17
C ALA A 102 -12.68 12.22 -3.94
N GLY A 103 -11.48 12.14 -4.50
CA GLY A 103 -10.65 10.94 -4.47
C GLY A 103 -9.66 10.89 -5.63
N TRP A 104 -9.26 9.70 -6.03
CA TRP A 104 -8.32 9.49 -7.13
C TRP A 104 -8.50 8.11 -7.78
N GLN A 105 -8.00 7.96 -9.00
CA GLN A 105 -8.04 6.71 -9.76
C GLN A 105 -6.66 6.12 -9.92
N TRP A 106 -6.53 4.80 -9.80
CA TRP A 106 -5.34 4.09 -10.21
C TRP A 106 -5.50 3.49 -11.60
N ARG A 107 -4.37 3.39 -12.32
CA ARG A 107 -4.24 2.56 -13.51
C ARG A 107 -2.91 1.82 -13.46
N ILE A 108 -2.99 0.49 -13.49
CA ILE A 108 -1.85 -0.42 -13.34
C ILE A 108 -1.81 -1.35 -14.57
N PRO A 109 -0.89 -1.12 -15.51
CA PRO A 109 -0.76 -1.97 -16.69
C PRO A 109 -0.11 -3.32 -16.33
N LEU A 110 -0.68 -4.41 -16.84
CA LEU A 110 -0.08 -5.76 -16.85
C LEU A 110 0.19 -6.18 -18.29
N GLN A 111 0.81 -7.34 -18.50
CA GLN A 111 1.19 -7.80 -19.85
C GLN A 111 0.01 -7.85 -20.83
N HIS A 112 -1.17 -8.31 -20.38
CA HIS A 112 -2.33 -8.58 -21.26
C HIS A 112 -3.64 -7.90 -20.82
N ARG A 113 -3.61 -7.13 -19.73
CA ARG A 113 -4.78 -6.41 -19.21
C ARG A 113 -4.35 -5.21 -18.38
N THR A 114 -5.28 -4.32 -18.07
CA THR A 114 -5.06 -3.18 -17.17
C THR A 114 -5.95 -3.29 -15.94
N GLY A 115 -5.36 -3.12 -14.76
CA GLY A 115 -6.10 -2.95 -13.51
C GLY A 115 -6.46 -1.49 -13.31
N ASN A 116 -7.73 -1.19 -13.13
CA ASN A 116 -8.24 0.15 -12.91
C ASN A 116 -9.02 0.20 -11.59
N GLY A 117 -9.10 1.38 -11.01
CA GLY A 117 -10.06 1.62 -9.95
C GLY A 117 -10.08 3.06 -9.49
N ILE A 118 -11.10 3.38 -8.70
CA ILE A 118 -11.28 4.68 -8.06
C ILE A 118 -11.30 4.47 -6.55
N VAL A 119 -10.52 5.26 -5.82
CA VAL A 119 -10.59 5.42 -4.37
C VAL A 119 -11.28 6.74 -4.10
N TYR A 120 -12.30 6.75 -3.24
CA TYR A 120 -13.11 7.94 -3.00
C TYR A 120 -13.59 8.06 -1.56
N CYS A 121 -13.94 9.30 -1.18
CA CYS A 121 -14.55 9.60 0.11
C CYS A 121 -16.07 9.62 -0.01
N SER A 122 -16.74 8.64 0.59
CA SER A 122 -18.21 8.49 0.48
C SER A 122 -19.03 9.65 1.03
N ARG A 123 -18.42 10.53 1.85
CA ARG A 123 -19.06 11.77 2.32
C ARG A 123 -19.18 12.85 1.22
N TYR A 124 -18.41 12.73 0.15
CA TYR A 124 -18.32 13.72 -0.93
C TYR A 124 -18.72 13.17 -2.31
N LEU A 125 -18.70 11.85 -2.48
CA LEU A 125 -19.04 11.19 -3.74
C LEU A 125 -19.73 9.87 -3.42
N ASP A 126 -20.95 9.68 -3.94
CA ASP A 126 -21.66 8.42 -3.79
C ASP A 126 -21.10 7.32 -4.73
N HIS A 127 -21.62 6.10 -4.57
CA HIS A 127 -21.12 4.95 -5.31
C HIS A 127 -21.38 5.03 -6.81
N ASP A 128 -22.57 5.47 -7.22
CA ASP A 128 -22.98 5.45 -8.62
C ASP A 128 -22.23 6.53 -9.40
N ALA A 129 -22.05 7.71 -8.80
CA ALA A 129 -21.22 8.77 -9.35
C ALA A 129 -19.73 8.37 -9.43
N ALA A 130 -19.21 7.66 -8.43
CA ALA A 130 -17.85 7.12 -8.48
C ALA A 130 -17.69 6.06 -9.59
N LEU A 131 -18.69 5.20 -9.77
CA LEU A 131 -18.71 4.18 -10.81
C LEU A 131 -18.75 4.81 -12.20
N GLU A 132 -19.64 5.77 -12.43
CA GLU A 132 -19.73 6.52 -13.69
C GLU A 132 -18.39 7.18 -14.00
N ARG A 133 -17.75 7.81 -13.01
CA ARG A 133 -16.46 8.47 -13.17
C ARG A 133 -15.33 7.50 -13.48
N LEU A 134 -15.35 6.28 -12.93
CA LEU A 134 -14.41 5.23 -13.27
C LEU A 134 -14.64 4.74 -14.71
N LEU A 135 -15.87 4.37 -15.05
CA LEU A 135 -16.18 3.79 -16.35
C LEU A 135 -16.02 4.81 -17.49
N GLY A 136 -16.24 6.10 -17.23
CA GLY A 136 -16.02 7.17 -18.21
C GLY A 136 -14.55 7.43 -18.55
N THR A 137 -13.59 6.91 -17.77
CA THR A 137 -12.15 7.15 -18.00
C THR A 137 -11.34 5.90 -18.32
N VAL A 138 -11.86 4.70 -18.07
CA VAL A 138 -11.18 3.46 -18.47
C VAL A 138 -11.17 3.29 -19.99
N GLU A 139 -10.15 2.59 -20.48
CA GLU A 139 -10.00 2.29 -21.90
C GLU A 139 -10.06 0.79 -22.12
N GLY A 140 -10.76 0.37 -23.17
CA GLY A 140 -10.99 -1.04 -23.51
C GLY A 140 -12.21 -1.65 -22.80
N PRO A 141 -12.71 -2.79 -23.31
CA PRO A 141 -13.80 -3.53 -22.67
C PRO A 141 -13.46 -3.94 -21.22
N THR A 142 -14.45 -3.91 -20.34
CA THR A 142 -14.31 -4.44 -18.99
C THR A 142 -14.33 -5.96 -18.99
N LEU A 143 -13.34 -6.55 -18.35
CA LEU A 143 -13.15 -8.01 -18.24
C LEU A 143 -13.80 -8.60 -16.99
N THR A 144 -14.15 -7.77 -16.01
CA THR A 144 -14.73 -8.18 -14.74
C THR A 144 -15.87 -7.24 -14.37
N GLU A 145 -16.80 -7.72 -13.56
CA GLU A 145 -17.75 -6.83 -12.90
C GLU A 145 -16.99 -5.85 -11.96
N PRO A 146 -17.44 -4.58 -11.85
CA PRO A 146 -16.86 -3.63 -10.90
C PRO A 146 -17.02 -4.12 -9.46
N ASN A 147 -15.90 -4.32 -8.78
CA ASN A 147 -15.88 -4.79 -7.40
C ASN A 147 -15.91 -3.60 -6.43
N ARG A 148 -16.99 -3.47 -5.67
CA ARG A 148 -17.12 -2.46 -4.62
C ARG A 148 -16.38 -2.89 -3.35
N ILE A 149 -15.54 -2.02 -2.84
CA ILE A 149 -14.73 -2.24 -1.64
C ILE A 149 -15.03 -1.13 -0.64
N ARG A 150 -15.29 -1.51 0.61
CA ARG A 150 -15.38 -0.59 1.75
C ARG A 150 -14.22 -0.87 2.69
N PHE A 151 -13.61 0.18 3.21
CA PHE A 151 -12.49 0.06 4.15
C PHE A 151 -12.52 1.18 5.17
N VAL A 152 -11.75 0.99 6.25
CA VAL A 152 -11.45 2.03 7.24
C VAL A 152 -9.93 2.16 7.27
N THR A 153 -9.46 3.39 7.19
CA THR A 153 -8.03 3.67 7.25
C THR A 153 -7.56 3.67 8.70
N GLY A 154 -6.50 2.92 9.00
CA GLY A 154 -5.99 2.80 10.36
C GLY A 154 -5.08 1.61 10.57
N ALA A 155 -4.70 1.39 11.83
CA ALA A 155 -3.81 0.31 12.25
C ALA A 155 -4.31 -0.37 13.52
N ARG A 156 -4.01 -1.65 13.69
CA ARG A 156 -4.17 -2.30 15.00
C ARG A 156 -3.17 -1.72 15.99
N ARG A 157 -3.61 -1.50 17.23
CA ARG A 157 -2.73 -1.04 18.32
C ARG A 157 -1.64 -2.04 18.64
N GLN A 158 -1.98 -3.33 18.57
CA GLN A 158 -1.02 -4.43 18.65
C GLN A 158 -1.22 -5.35 17.45
N GLN A 159 -0.19 -5.45 16.62
CA GLN A 159 -0.15 -6.37 15.48
C GLN A 159 0.47 -7.72 15.85
N TRP A 160 1.20 -7.80 16.96
CA TRP A 160 1.46 -9.06 17.66
C TRP A 160 0.83 -8.95 19.03
N HIS A 161 -0.17 -9.79 19.31
CA HIS A 161 -0.78 -9.91 20.62
C HIS A 161 -0.85 -11.38 21.02
N ARG A 162 -0.29 -11.72 22.18
CA ARG A 162 -0.23 -13.11 22.67
C ARG A 162 0.46 -14.02 21.65
N ASN A 163 -0.16 -15.14 21.30
CA ASN A 163 0.29 -16.04 20.25
C ASN A 163 -0.34 -15.77 18.87
N CYS A 164 -0.76 -14.53 18.60
CA CYS A 164 -1.31 -14.13 17.31
C CYS A 164 -0.54 -12.97 16.70
N VAL A 165 -0.16 -13.10 15.42
CA VAL A 165 0.48 -12.03 14.63
C VAL A 165 -0.41 -11.69 13.44
N ALA A 166 -0.85 -10.45 13.36
CA ALA A 166 -1.64 -9.93 12.25
C ALA A 166 -0.76 -9.57 11.05
N ILE A 167 -1.08 -10.14 9.89
CA ILE A 167 -0.36 -9.92 8.64
C ILE A 167 -1.31 -9.41 7.55
N GLY A 168 -0.94 -8.29 6.94
CA GLY A 168 -1.75 -7.65 5.91
C GLY A 168 -2.95 -6.90 6.49
N LEU A 169 -4.11 -7.03 5.86
CA LEU A 169 -5.30 -6.21 6.17
C LEU A 169 -5.84 -6.41 7.61
N SER A 170 -5.50 -7.51 8.27
CA SER A 170 -5.86 -7.76 9.67
C SER A 170 -5.10 -6.83 10.63
N GLY A 171 -3.86 -6.45 10.29
CA GLY A 171 -3.00 -5.57 11.07
C GLY A 171 -3.25 -4.08 10.82
N GLY A 172 -3.92 -3.73 9.72
CA GLY A 172 -4.26 -2.36 9.36
C GLY A 172 -4.37 -2.17 7.86
N PHE A 173 -4.91 -1.02 7.45
CA PHE A 173 -5.01 -0.67 6.05
C PHE A 173 -4.90 0.83 5.83
N MET A 174 -4.21 1.19 4.75
CA MET A 174 -4.20 2.51 4.16
C MET A 174 -4.34 2.33 2.64
N GLU A 175 -4.92 3.34 2.00
CA GLU A 175 -5.15 3.34 0.56
C GLU A 175 -3.87 3.11 -0.27
N PRO A 176 -3.98 2.49 -1.46
CA PRO A 176 -2.83 2.00 -2.22
C PRO A 176 -2.13 3.09 -3.06
N LEU A 177 -2.12 4.35 -2.61
CA LEU A 177 -1.58 5.47 -3.40
C LEU A 177 -0.08 5.33 -3.69
N GLU A 178 0.66 4.77 -2.73
CA GLU A 178 2.11 4.52 -2.81
C GLU A 178 2.47 3.02 -2.80
N SER A 179 1.55 2.16 -3.24
CA SER A 179 1.79 0.71 -3.45
C SER A 179 2.36 -0.05 -2.23
N THR A 180 1.98 0.33 -1.00
CA THR A 180 2.63 -0.13 0.24
C THR A 180 2.10 -1.44 0.82
N SER A 181 0.95 -1.95 0.38
CA SER A 181 0.27 -3.08 1.06
C SER A 181 1.09 -4.39 1.05
N ILE A 182 1.65 -4.78 -0.11
CA ILE A 182 2.49 -5.99 -0.20
C ILE A 182 3.81 -5.79 0.54
N HIS A 183 4.36 -4.58 0.52
CA HIS A 183 5.56 -4.24 1.26
C HIS A 183 5.37 -4.45 2.77
N LEU A 184 4.24 -4.00 3.33
CA LEU A 184 3.92 -4.18 4.74
C LEU A 184 3.75 -5.66 5.14
N ILE A 185 3.15 -6.47 4.26
CA ILE A 185 3.08 -7.93 4.45
C ILE A 185 4.50 -8.51 4.55
N GLN A 186 5.38 -8.15 3.60
CA GLN A 186 6.76 -8.63 3.57
C GLN A 186 7.54 -8.19 4.81
N ARG A 187 7.43 -6.92 5.23
CA ARG A 187 8.09 -6.42 6.44
C ARG A 187 7.64 -7.16 7.69
N ALA A 188 6.34 -7.37 7.86
CA ALA A 188 5.81 -8.10 9.00
C ALA A 188 6.34 -9.55 9.06
N ILE A 189 6.36 -10.25 7.93
CA ILE A 189 6.90 -11.61 7.84
C ILE A 189 8.40 -11.64 8.16
N LEU A 190 9.20 -10.76 7.54
CA LEU A 190 10.64 -10.71 7.79
C LEU A 190 10.97 -10.34 9.23
N ARG A 191 10.19 -9.45 9.84
CA ARG A 191 10.36 -9.06 11.25
C ARG A 191 10.02 -10.23 12.17
N LEU A 192 8.91 -10.93 11.91
CA LEU A 192 8.56 -12.14 12.65
C LEU A 192 9.66 -13.21 12.54
N LEU A 193 10.24 -13.41 11.36
CA LEU A 193 11.34 -14.38 11.19
C LEU A 193 12.61 -13.99 11.98
N ARG A 194 12.91 -12.69 12.12
CA ARG A 194 14.03 -12.20 12.93
C ARG A 194 13.79 -12.37 14.44
N MET A 195 12.52 -12.35 14.85
CA MET A 195 12.07 -12.45 16.24
C MET A 195 11.33 -13.77 16.48
N PHE A 196 11.66 -14.81 15.70
CA PHE A 196 10.88 -16.04 15.71
C PHE A 196 11.04 -16.77 17.05
N PRO A 197 9.94 -17.12 17.74
CA PRO A 197 10.04 -17.69 19.08
C PRO A 197 10.66 -19.09 19.04
N SER A 198 11.71 -19.33 19.82
CA SER A 198 12.39 -20.63 19.93
C SER A 198 12.16 -21.35 21.27
N ALA A 199 11.84 -20.59 22.33
CA ALA A 199 11.61 -21.09 23.68
C ALA A 199 10.35 -20.45 24.30
N GLY A 200 9.29 -20.35 23.50
CA GLY A 200 8.07 -19.63 23.84
C GLY A 200 8.09 -18.17 23.38
N ILE A 201 6.95 -17.49 23.52
CA ILE A 201 6.77 -16.11 23.07
C ILE A 201 7.30 -15.15 24.14
N SER A 202 8.37 -14.45 23.82
CA SER A 202 8.96 -13.43 24.68
C SER A 202 8.11 -12.15 24.65
N PRO A 203 7.66 -11.63 25.80
CA PRO A 203 6.98 -10.34 25.85
C PRO A 203 7.84 -9.18 25.33
N ARG A 204 9.18 -9.32 25.36
CA ARG A 204 10.09 -8.30 24.81
C ARG A 204 10.11 -8.31 23.29
N ASP A 205 10.07 -9.49 22.67
CA ASP A 205 10.00 -9.61 21.21
C ASP A 205 8.66 -9.07 20.70
N VAL A 206 7.57 -9.34 21.41
CA VAL A 206 6.25 -8.78 21.12
C VAL A 206 6.24 -7.25 21.20
N ALA A 207 6.86 -6.67 22.23
CA ALA A 207 6.95 -5.22 22.39
C ALA A 207 7.76 -4.58 21.24
N GLU A 208 8.94 -5.13 20.95
CA GLU A 208 9.82 -4.66 19.88
C GLU A 208 9.16 -4.78 18.49
N PHE A 209 8.49 -5.92 18.22
CA PHE A 209 7.75 -6.11 16.98
C PHE A 209 6.69 -5.02 16.79
N ASN A 210 5.89 -4.77 17.84
CA ASN A 210 4.82 -3.79 17.79
C ASN A 210 5.35 -2.36 17.62
N GLU A 211 6.42 -2.00 18.32
CA GLU A 211 7.04 -0.67 18.17
C GLU A 211 7.50 -0.42 16.73
N GLN A 212 8.27 -1.34 16.17
CA GLN A 212 8.77 -1.21 14.80
C GLN A 212 7.63 -1.22 13.77
N GLN A 213 6.65 -2.09 13.94
CA GLN A 213 5.52 -2.20 13.01
C GLN A 213 4.60 -0.96 13.09
N HIS A 214 4.37 -0.43 14.28
CA HIS A 214 3.60 0.80 14.44
C HIS A 214 4.34 1.99 13.83
N THR A 215 5.66 2.07 14.01
CA THR A 215 6.52 3.09 13.39
C THR A 215 6.40 3.06 11.86
N ASP A 216 6.44 1.89 11.24
CA ASP A 216 6.25 1.74 9.78
C ASP A 216 4.88 2.27 9.32
N MET A 217 3.83 1.95 10.08
CA MET A 217 2.47 2.40 9.75
C MET A 217 2.33 3.92 9.87
N LEU A 218 2.91 4.54 10.91
CA LEU A 218 2.91 5.99 11.09
C LEU A 218 3.67 6.71 9.97
N GLN A 219 4.84 6.20 9.57
CA GLN A 219 5.64 6.78 8.51
C GLN A 219 4.92 6.74 7.16
N ILE A 220 4.26 5.63 6.85
CA ILE A 220 3.46 5.50 5.63
C ILE A 220 2.24 6.41 5.68
N ARG A 221 1.53 6.45 6.81
CA ARG A 221 0.39 7.34 7.02
C ARG A 221 0.80 8.78 6.73
N ASP A 222 1.89 9.27 7.33
CA ASP A 222 2.33 10.65 7.17
C ASP A 222 2.69 10.97 5.70
N PHE A 223 3.33 10.04 4.99
CA PHE A 223 3.62 10.22 3.56
C PHE A 223 2.34 10.27 2.72
N LEU A 224 1.35 9.41 3.01
CA LEU A 224 0.05 9.44 2.33
C LEU A 224 -0.73 10.73 2.62
N ILE A 225 -0.69 11.22 3.86
CA ILE A 225 -1.32 12.50 4.24
C ILE A 225 -0.71 13.65 3.43
N LEU A 226 0.60 13.65 3.17
CA LEU A 226 1.25 14.68 2.35
C LEU A 226 0.57 14.85 0.99
N HIS A 227 0.21 13.76 0.32
CA HIS A 227 -0.46 13.81 -0.99
C HIS A 227 -1.79 14.56 -0.96
N TYR A 228 -2.52 14.47 0.15
CA TYR A 228 -3.78 15.19 0.34
C TYR A 228 -3.57 16.62 0.84
N LYS A 229 -2.63 16.81 1.78
CA LYS A 229 -2.40 18.08 2.47
C LYS A 229 -1.71 19.12 1.59
N ALA A 230 -0.64 18.72 0.89
CA ALA A 230 0.15 19.62 0.06
C ALA A 230 -0.54 19.75 -1.31
N THR A 231 -1.57 20.56 -1.40
CA THR A 231 -2.32 20.73 -2.65
C THR A 231 -2.68 22.19 -2.89
N ASN A 232 -2.64 22.60 -4.16
CA ASN A 232 -3.15 23.89 -4.63
C ASN A 232 -4.63 23.82 -5.05
N ARG A 233 -5.22 22.61 -5.08
CA ARG A 233 -6.63 22.43 -5.42
C ARG A 233 -7.55 23.03 -4.36
N ARG A 234 -8.47 23.88 -4.80
CA ARG A 234 -9.55 24.46 -3.97
C ARG A 234 -10.92 24.33 -4.64
N ASP A 235 -10.96 23.59 -5.75
CA ASP A 235 -12.09 23.45 -6.67
C ASP A 235 -13.22 22.58 -6.11
N SER A 236 -12.96 21.69 -5.14
CA SER A 236 -13.99 20.87 -4.48
C SER A 236 -13.98 21.05 -2.96
N ALA A 237 -15.11 20.72 -2.32
CA ALA A 237 -15.22 20.72 -0.85
C ALA A 237 -14.23 19.72 -0.23
N PHE A 238 -14.04 18.57 -0.86
CA PHE A 238 -13.06 17.57 -0.46
C PHE A 238 -11.63 18.13 -0.44
N TRP A 239 -11.16 18.75 -1.52
CA TRP A 239 -9.80 19.31 -1.56
C TRP A 239 -9.60 20.50 -0.63
N ARG A 240 -10.65 21.32 -0.42
CA ARG A 240 -10.61 22.37 0.60
C ARG A 240 -10.45 21.78 2.01
N GLN A 241 -11.14 20.69 2.33
CA GLN A 241 -10.94 19.96 3.59
C GLN A 241 -9.51 19.40 3.69
N CYS A 242 -9.03 18.67 2.68
CA CYS A 242 -7.69 18.07 2.70
C CYS A 242 -6.58 19.13 2.87
N ALA A 243 -6.73 20.29 2.22
CA ALA A 243 -5.78 21.39 2.39
C ALA A 243 -5.82 22.02 3.79
N SER A 244 -6.99 22.08 4.44
CA SER A 244 -7.17 22.74 5.74
C SER A 244 -7.02 21.80 6.94
N MET A 245 -7.11 20.48 6.76
CA MET A 245 -7.10 19.52 7.86
C MET A 245 -5.82 19.59 8.70
N PRO A 246 -5.90 19.38 10.03
CA PRO A 246 -4.70 19.22 10.83
C PRO A 246 -3.91 17.98 10.36
N VAL A 247 -2.61 17.99 10.60
CA VAL A 247 -1.73 16.86 10.31
C VAL A 247 -0.90 16.53 11.55
N PRO A 248 -0.35 15.31 11.66
CA PRO A 248 0.56 14.97 12.74
C PRO A 248 1.77 15.90 12.80
N ASP A 249 2.25 16.20 14.02
CA ASP A 249 3.40 17.10 14.23
C ASP A 249 4.66 16.62 13.50
N SER A 250 4.85 15.30 13.38
CA SER A 250 5.91 14.66 12.61
C SER A 250 5.91 15.09 11.14
N LEU A 251 4.72 15.11 10.51
CA LEU A 251 4.56 15.55 9.13
C LEU A 251 4.68 17.08 9.02
N ALA A 252 4.05 17.83 9.93
CA ALA A 252 4.11 19.29 9.95
C ALA A 252 5.57 19.77 10.01
N HIS A 253 6.38 19.16 10.89
CA HIS A 253 7.81 19.43 11.00
C HIS A 253 8.56 19.13 9.70
N LYS A 254 8.32 17.97 9.06
CA LYS A 254 9.01 17.60 7.81
C LYS A 254 8.66 18.55 6.67
N ILE A 255 7.40 18.98 6.56
CA ILE A 255 6.96 19.98 5.58
C ILE A 255 7.62 21.35 5.85
N ALA A 256 7.64 21.81 7.09
CA ALA A 256 8.24 23.09 7.46
C ALA A 256 9.75 23.10 7.17
N LEU A 257 10.47 22.04 7.56
CA LEU A 257 11.90 21.90 7.32
C LEU A 257 12.26 21.98 5.83
N PHE A 258 11.48 21.29 4.98
CA PHE A 258 11.69 21.32 3.54
C PHE A 258 11.34 22.68 2.94
N ARG A 259 10.22 23.28 3.36
CA ARG A 259 9.81 24.61 2.90
C ARG A 259 10.84 25.67 3.26
N GLU A 260 11.34 25.69 4.49
CA GLU A 260 12.26 26.75 4.92
C GLU A 260 13.66 26.55 4.32
N THR A 261 14.15 25.31 4.25
CA THR A 261 15.57 25.05 4.02
C THR A 261 15.92 24.04 2.92
N GLY A 262 14.92 23.49 2.25
CA GLY A 262 15.09 22.49 1.20
C GLY A 262 15.65 21.15 1.70
N ARG A 263 15.63 20.92 3.02
CA ARG A 263 16.21 19.73 3.64
C ARG A 263 15.14 18.65 3.86
N VAL A 264 15.54 17.41 3.62
CA VAL A 264 14.83 16.21 4.03
C VAL A 264 15.85 15.30 4.68
N PHE A 265 15.45 14.62 5.75
CA PHE A 265 16.26 13.56 6.35
C PHE A 265 15.43 12.29 6.43
N ARG A 266 16.06 11.18 6.07
CA ARG A 266 15.54 9.82 6.35
C ARG A 266 15.99 9.42 7.76
N LYS A 267 15.05 9.04 8.62
CA LYS A 267 15.38 8.48 9.94
C LYS A 267 15.35 6.95 9.88
N ASN A 268 16.39 6.29 10.40
CA ASN A 268 16.50 4.83 10.49
C ASN A 268 16.16 4.14 9.15
N ASP A 269 15.35 3.09 9.21
CA ASP A 269 14.90 2.29 8.06
C ASP A 269 13.56 2.77 7.48
N GLU A 270 13.28 4.09 7.48
CA GLU A 270 12.09 4.69 6.86
C GLU A 270 11.87 4.15 5.43
N LEU A 271 10.63 3.77 5.08
CA LEU A 271 10.31 3.26 3.74
C LEU A 271 10.62 4.29 2.65
N PHE A 272 10.15 5.52 2.83
CA PHE A 272 10.33 6.59 1.86
C PHE A 272 11.67 7.29 2.08
N ALA A 273 12.54 7.18 1.07
CA ALA A 273 13.84 7.84 1.08
C ALA A 273 13.72 9.35 0.85
N GLU A 274 14.82 10.07 1.02
CA GLU A 274 14.89 11.53 0.83
C GLU A 274 14.38 11.95 -0.55
N ASN A 275 14.75 11.21 -1.60
CA ASN A 275 14.29 11.46 -2.96
C ASN A 275 12.76 11.44 -3.10
N SER A 276 12.05 10.49 -2.48
CA SER A 276 10.58 10.41 -2.54
C SER A 276 9.94 11.67 -1.95
N TRP A 277 10.41 12.12 -0.78
CA TRP A 277 9.89 13.34 -0.15
C TRP A 277 10.18 14.58 -1.00
N VAL A 278 11.40 14.73 -1.52
CA VAL A 278 11.78 15.87 -2.38
C VAL A 278 10.89 15.90 -3.63
N GLN A 279 10.73 14.77 -4.32
CA GLN A 279 9.91 14.67 -5.53
C GLN A 279 8.44 15.00 -5.27
N VAL A 280 7.85 14.44 -4.21
CA VAL A 280 6.44 14.69 -3.89
C VAL A 280 6.22 16.12 -3.42
N MET A 281 7.06 16.65 -2.54
CA MET A 281 6.90 18.03 -2.04
C MET A 281 7.09 19.07 -3.16
N LEU A 282 8.15 18.96 -3.97
CA LEU A 282 8.34 19.85 -5.13
C LEU A 282 7.23 19.69 -6.16
N GLY A 283 6.89 18.44 -6.52
CA GLY A 283 5.85 18.12 -7.50
C GLY A 283 4.46 18.59 -7.08
N GLN A 284 4.22 18.73 -5.78
CA GLN A 284 2.99 19.26 -5.22
C GLN A 284 3.06 20.75 -4.83
N GLY A 285 4.12 21.45 -5.27
CA GLY A 285 4.20 22.91 -5.21
C GLY A 285 4.75 23.48 -3.91
N ILE A 286 5.38 22.67 -3.05
CA ILE A 286 6.17 23.19 -1.93
C ILE A 286 7.53 23.58 -2.48
N VAL A 287 7.76 24.90 -2.64
CA VAL A 287 9.04 25.44 -3.10
C VAL A 287 9.87 25.86 -1.88
N PRO A 288 11.10 25.35 -1.71
CA PRO A 288 12.00 25.80 -0.65
C PRO A 288 12.34 27.29 -0.74
N GLU A 289 12.32 27.98 0.39
CA GLU A 289 12.70 29.39 0.54
C GLU A 289 14.21 29.59 0.54
N SER A 290 14.96 28.54 0.92
CA SER A 290 16.41 28.52 0.86
C SER A 290 16.95 27.15 0.49
N TYR A 291 18.24 27.10 0.20
CA TYR A 291 18.98 25.89 -0.14
C TYR A 291 20.31 25.86 0.62
N HIS A 292 20.97 24.71 0.63
CA HIS A 292 22.23 24.56 1.35
C HIS A 292 23.31 25.53 0.83
N PRO A 293 23.98 26.34 1.69
CA PRO A 293 24.92 27.37 1.24
C PRO A 293 26.10 26.88 0.40
N ILE A 294 26.44 25.59 0.47
CA ILE A 294 27.48 24.98 -0.36
C ILE A 294 27.23 25.19 -1.86
N ALA A 295 25.97 25.29 -2.28
CA ALA A 295 25.62 25.54 -3.68
C ALA A 295 26.11 26.92 -4.16
N THR A 296 26.33 27.89 -3.26
CA THR A 296 26.88 29.22 -3.61
C THR A 296 28.38 29.21 -3.89
N LYS A 297 29.05 28.07 -3.69
CA LYS A 297 30.49 27.92 -3.97
C LYS A 297 30.78 27.58 -5.44
N MET A 298 29.75 27.19 -6.20
CA MET A 298 29.87 26.95 -7.65
C MET A 298 29.58 28.24 -8.40
N ARG A 299 30.38 28.53 -9.43
CA ARG A 299 30.04 29.59 -10.39
C ARG A 299 28.92 29.13 -11.32
N ASP A 300 28.20 30.07 -11.91
CA ASP A 300 27.08 29.76 -12.82
C ASP A 300 27.49 28.84 -13.99
N ASP A 301 28.69 29.05 -14.56
CA ASP A 301 29.22 28.21 -15.64
C ASP A 301 29.48 26.76 -15.20
N GLU A 302 29.92 26.57 -13.95
CA GLU A 302 30.15 25.25 -13.36
C GLU A 302 28.85 24.53 -13.05
N LEU A 303 27.87 25.26 -12.51
CA LEU A 303 26.54 24.73 -12.20
C LEU A 303 25.82 24.28 -13.47
N VAL A 304 25.82 25.12 -14.52
CA VAL A 304 25.23 24.78 -15.82
C VAL A 304 25.91 23.55 -16.42
N ARG A 305 27.24 23.45 -16.32
CA ARG A 305 27.98 22.29 -16.81
C ARG A 305 27.65 21.02 -16.02
N LEU A 306 27.57 21.10 -14.70
CA LEU A 306 27.21 19.97 -13.84
C LEU A 306 25.81 19.44 -14.19
N LEU A 307 24.81 20.32 -14.17
CA LEU A 307 23.42 19.94 -14.46
C LEU A 307 23.24 19.47 -15.90
N GLY A 308 23.94 20.09 -16.85
CA GLY A 308 24.01 19.66 -18.24
C GLY A 308 24.56 18.23 -18.36
N GLY A 309 25.70 17.95 -17.74
CA GLY A 309 26.30 16.61 -17.77
C GLY A 309 25.42 15.52 -17.14
N LEU A 310 24.74 15.83 -16.03
CA LEU A 310 23.78 14.91 -15.42
C LEU A 310 22.60 14.61 -16.34
N ARG A 311 22.05 15.64 -17.00
CA ARG A 311 20.97 15.49 -17.98
C ARG A 311 21.42 14.66 -19.18
N ASP A 312 22.59 14.96 -19.74
CA ASP A 312 23.10 14.28 -20.92
C ASP A 312 23.40 12.81 -20.62
N THR A 313 23.96 12.49 -19.45
CA THR A 313 24.16 11.12 -18.97
C THR A 313 22.84 10.37 -18.80
N THR A 314 21.84 11.03 -18.24
CA THR A 314 20.50 10.45 -18.07
C THR A 314 19.86 10.14 -19.42
N ASN A 315 19.91 11.10 -20.35
CA ASN A 315 19.36 10.93 -21.70
C ASN A 315 20.07 9.80 -22.46
N ALA A 316 21.40 9.79 -22.46
CA ALA A 316 22.17 8.73 -23.11
C ALA A 316 21.86 7.33 -22.53
N THR A 317 21.61 7.25 -21.22
CA THR A 317 21.19 6.00 -20.59
C THR A 317 19.79 5.59 -21.04
N VAL A 318 18.82 6.52 -21.02
CA VAL A 318 17.43 6.26 -21.43
C VAL A 318 17.34 5.88 -22.90
N ASP A 319 18.06 6.56 -23.78
CA ASP A 319 18.09 6.31 -25.23
C ASP A 319 18.65 4.90 -25.56
N ALA A 320 19.47 4.34 -24.68
CA ALA A 320 20.03 3.01 -24.83
C ALA A 320 19.12 1.89 -24.28
N LEU A 321 18.06 2.22 -23.53
CA LEU A 321 17.13 1.23 -23.00
C LEU A 321 16.12 0.79 -24.07
N PRO A 322 15.79 -0.51 -24.15
CA PRO A 322 14.73 -0.97 -25.02
C PRO A 322 13.36 -0.48 -24.54
N ASP A 323 12.41 -0.39 -25.47
CA ASP A 323 11.01 -0.20 -25.12
C ASP A 323 10.54 -1.27 -24.12
N HIS A 324 9.73 -0.86 -23.15
CA HIS A 324 9.25 -1.74 -22.08
C HIS A 324 8.60 -3.04 -22.62
N ALA A 325 7.77 -2.93 -23.66
CA ALA A 325 7.13 -4.10 -24.27
C ALA A 325 8.13 -5.07 -24.92
N ALA A 326 9.17 -4.54 -25.57
CA ALA A 326 10.23 -5.35 -26.17
C ALA A 326 11.04 -6.08 -25.08
N TYR A 327 11.39 -5.37 -24.00
CA TYR A 327 12.08 -5.96 -22.86
C TYR A 327 11.28 -7.10 -22.20
N VAL A 328 10.00 -6.86 -21.93
CA VAL A 328 9.10 -7.88 -21.32
C VAL A 328 8.94 -9.10 -22.23
N ALA A 329 8.77 -8.89 -23.54
CA ALA A 329 8.65 -9.99 -24.50
C ALA A 329 9.90 -10.89 -24.50
N HIS A 330 11.08 -10.28 -24.39
CA HIS A 330 12.36 -11.00 -24.35
C HIS A 330 12.61 -11.71 -23.01
N TYR A 331 12.40 -11.02 -21.88
CA TYR A 331 12.85 -11.50 -20.58
C TYR A 331 11.83 -12.38 -19.84
N CYS A 332 10.54 -12.02 -19.87
CA CYS A 332 9.53 -12.63 -18.99
C CYS A 332 8.15 -12.74 -19.66
N SER A 333 8.12 -13.03 -20.96
CA SER A 333 6.87 -13.24 -21.69
C SER A 333 6.06 -14.34 -21.02
N THR A 334 4.79 -14.03 -20.74
CA THR A 334 3.84 -15.04 -20.27
C THR A 334 3.08 -15.58 -21.47
N ALA A 335 2.97 -16.92 -21.56
CA ALA A 335 2.07 -17.53 -22.53
C ALA A 335 0.66 -16.95 -22.35
N PRO A 336 -0.08 -16.65 -23.44
CA PRO A 336 -1.43 -16.15 -23.33
C PRO A 336 -2.27 -17.11 -22.48
N SER A 337 -2.99 -16.54 -21.51
CA SER A 337 -3.89 -17.29 -20.64
C SER A 337 -4.93 -18.01 -21.48
N ALA A 338 -4.85 -19.35 -21.57
CA ALA A 338 -5.91 -20.19 -22.09
C ALA A 338 -7.09 -20.18 -21.11
N SER A 339 -7.89 -19.11 -21.09
CA SER A 339 -9.23 -19.07 -20.49
C SER A 339 -9.94 -17.74 -20.75
N ALA A 340 -10.64 -17.69 -21.87
CA ALA A 340 -11.99 -17.13 -21.94
C ALA A 340 -12.77 -18.12 -22.81
N GLY A 341 -13.36 -19.12 -22.16
CA GLY A 341 -14.17 -20.11 -22.85
C GLY A 341 -15.32 -19.43 -23.57
N SER A 342 -15.57 -19.88 -24.79
CA SER A 342 -16.77 -19.55 -25.56
C SER A 342 -18.02 -19.65 -24.67
N PRO A 343 -18.99 -18.73 -24.78
CA PRO A 343 -20.30 -18.99 -24.24
C PRO A 343 -20.84 -20.21 -24.99
N HIS A 344 -21.10 -21.29 -24.24
CA HIS A 344 -21.87 -22.41 -24.76
C HIS A 344 -23.24 -21.88 -25.22
N LEU A 345 -23.43 -21.85 -26.53
CA LEU A 345 -24.74 -22.02 -27.14
C LEU A 345 -25.14 -23.49 -26.92
N GLY A 346 -26.26 -23.70 -26.23
CA GLY A 346 -26.83 -25.00 -25.91
C GLY A 346 -27.86 -24.89 -24.80
#